data_AF-A0A359BEW2-F1
#
_entry.id   AF-A0A359BEW2-F1
#
_cell.length_a   1.000
_cell.length_b   1.000
_cell.length_c   1.000
_cell.angle_alpha   90.00
_cell.angle_beta   90.00
_cell.angle_gamma   90.00
#
_symmetry.space_group_name_H-M   'P 1'
#
loop_
_entity.id
_entity.type
_entity.pdbx_description
1 polymer ?
#
loop_
_entity_poly.entity_id
_entity_poly.type
_entity_poly.pdbx_seq_one_letter_code
_entity_poly.pdbx_strand_id
1 'polypeptide(L)'
;MCAVERQPVVAALLRDALRRAEDSDVGWCDRVQLECTDSLDLMSHVSHGVVYIDPMFPKDRKSAPSLSMQVLHTLGGIAEKPERLIDAALDSGAARVVVKRPIKADFLGGRVPSSQVTGKTVRFDLYPRRKLTDEDAHPHQGLING
;
A
#
# COMPACT_ATOMS: atom_id res chain seq x y z
N MET A 1 8.27 9.06 0.56
CA MET A 1 7.27 7.98 0.46
C MET A 1 6.38 8.30 -0.73
N CYS A 2 6.07 7.30 -1.57
CA CYS A 2 5.10 7.43 -2.65
C CYS A 2 3.85 6.63 -2.27
N ALA A 3 2.70 7.28 -2.22
CA ALA A 3 1.38 6.66 -2.07
C ALA A 3 0.74 6.57 -3.45
N VAL A 4 0.16 5.42 -3.77
CA VAL A 4 -0.51 5.18 -5.06
C VAL A 4 -1.94 4.74 -4.79
N GLU A 5 -2.90 5.46 -5.34
CA GLU A 5 -4.32 5.19 -5.19
C GLU A 5 -5.02 5.29 -6.55
N ARG A 6 -5.61 4.19 -7.02
CA ARG A 6 -6.26 4.15 -8.33
C ARG A 6 -7.65 4.79 -8.32
N GLN A 7 -8.30 4.86 -7.15
CA GLN A 7 -9.64 5.37 -7.02
C GLN A 7 -9.60 6.91 -6.95
N PRO A 8 -10.12 7.65 -7.94
CA PRO A 8 -9.92 9.10 -8.03
C PRO A 8 -10.52 9.93 -6.90
N VAL A 9 -11.66 9.51 -6.34
CA VAL A 9 -12.31 10.14 -5.18
C VAL A 9 -11.48 9.93 -3.91
N VAL A 10 -10.97 8.73 -3.65
CA VAL A 10 -10.10 8.43 -2.50
C VAL A 10 -8.79 9.20 -2.64
N ALA A 11 -8.20 9.22 -3.83
CA ALA A 11 -7.01 10.02 -4.12
C ALA A 11 -7.28 11.52 -3.90
N ALA A 12 -8.43 12.05 -4.33
CA ALA A 12 -8.80 13.45 -4.10
C ALA A 12 -8.98 13.77 -2.60
N LEU A 13 -9.60 12.86 -1.83
CA LEU A 13 -9.73 13.00 -0.38
C LEU A 13 -8.37 13.03 0.32
N LEU A 14 -7.44 12.16 -0.09
CA LEU A 14 -6.08 12.13 0.44
C LEU A 14 -5.30 13.39 0.06
N ARG A 15 -5.43 13.86 -1.18
CA ARG A 15 -4.78 15.09 -1.65
C ARG A 15 -5.24 16.32 -0.85
N ASP A 16 -6.55 16.42 -0.58
CA ASP A 16 -7.08 17.50 0.27
C ASP A 16 -6.56 17.39 1.71
N ALA A 17 -6.45 16.18 2.26
CA ALA A 17 -5.91 15.97 3.60
C ALA A 17 -4.42 16.36 3.68
N LEU A 18 -3.61 16.02 2.66
CA LEU A 18 -2.20 16.42 2.58
C LEU A 18 -2.05 17.95 2.51
N ARG A 19 -2.84 18.62 1.65
CA ARG A 19 -2.87 20.09 1.56
C ARG A 19 -3.17 20.75 2.92
N ARG A 20 -4.19 20.29 3.64
CA ARG A 20 -4.52 20.83 4.97
C ARG A 20 -3.45 20.55 6.02
N ALA A 21 -2.69 19.48 5.86
CA ALA A 21 -1.63 19.12 6.78
C ALA A 21 -0.35 19.95 6.54
N GLU A 22 -0.07 20.32 5.29
CA GLU A 22 0.94 21.34 4.92
C GLU A 22 0.60 22.68 5.57
N ASP A 23 -0.66 23.13 5.49
CA ASP A 23 -1.13 24.38 6.13
C ASP A 23 -0.99 24.36 7.67
N SER A 24 -0.87 23.17 8.28
CA SER A 24 -0.79 22.96 9.73
C SER A 24 0.64 22.74 10.25
N ASP A 25 1.67 22.97 9.42
CA ASP A 25 3.10 22.80 9.73
C ASP A 25 3.46 21.40 10.25
N VAL A 26 2.84 20.37 9.66
CA VAL A 26 3.07 18.98 10.03
C VAL A 26 4.24 18.44 9.19
N GLY A 27 5.46 18.49 9.72
CA GLY A 27 6.73 18.27 9.00
C GLY A 27 7.00 16.88 8.35
N TRP A 28 6.02 15.98 8.29
CA TRP A 28 6.11 14.74 7.51
C TRP A 28 5.38 14.81 6.16
N CYS A 29 4.48 15.77 5.96
CA CYS A 29 3.59 15.81 4.79
C CYS A 29 4.37 16.01 3.49
N ASP A 30 5.39 16.87 3.49
CA ASP A 30 6.28 17.13 2.35
C ASP A 30 7.02 15.87 1.85
N ARG A 31 7.06 14.81 2.68
CA ARG A 31 7.71 13.54 2.34
C ARG A 31 6.74 12.56 1.66
N VAL A 32 5.46 12.89 1.55
CA VAL A 32 4.43 12.03 0.94
C VAL A 32 4.07 12.59 -0.43
N GLN A 33 4.42 11.85 -1.47
CA GLN A 33 3.95 12.11 -2.84
C GLN A 33 2.76 11.20 -3.12
N LEU A 34 1.72 11.71 -3.79
CA LEU A 34 0.50 10.97 -4.09
C LEU A 34 0.26 10.87 -5.59
N GLU A 35 0.23 9.64 -6.08
CA GLU A 35 -0.16 9.31 -7.44
C GLU A 35 -1.56 8.71 -7.54
N CYS A 36 -2.32 9.24 -8.49
CA CYS A 36 -3.66 8.76 -8.82
C CYS A 36 -3.61 7.84 -10.05
N THR A 37 -3.11 6.61 -9.88
CA THR A 37 -2.96 5.62 -10.97
C THR A 37 -3.09 4.18 -10.43
N ASP A 38 -3.13 3.18 -11.31
CA ASP A 38 -3.03 1.79 -10.87
C ASP A 38 -1.59 1.48 -10.44
N SER A 39 -1.44 0.94 -9.22
CA SER A 39 -0.14 0.50 -8.69
C SER A 39 0.60 -0.50 -9.60
N LEU A 40 -0.13 -1.29 -10.39
CA LEU A 40 0.46 -2.22 -11.36
C LEU A 40 1.26 -1.51 -12.45
N ASP A 41 0.81 -0.32 -12.87
CA ASP A 41 1.47 0.46 -13.92
C ASP A 41 2.83 0.99 -13.45
N LEU A 42 2.96 1.23 -12.14
CA LEU A 42 4.18 1.75 -11.52
C LEU A 42 5.15 0.67 -11.03
N MET A 43 4.67 -0.56 -10.83
CA MET A 43 5.44 -1.60 -10.13
C MET A 43 6.76 -1.96 -10.84
N SER A 44 6.77 -1.91 -12.18
CA SER A 44 7.97 -2.18 -12.99
C SER A 44 9.06 -1.12 -12.84
N HIS A 45 8.71 0.08 -12.38
CA HIS A 45 9.64 1.19 -12.16
C HIS A 45 10.22 1.20 -10.74
N VAL A 46 9.74 0.34 -9.85
CA VAL A 46 10.29 0.21 -8.49
C VAL A 46 11.62 -0.54 -8.54
N SER A 47 12.72 0.16 -8.22
CA SER A 47 14.09 -0.38 -8.30
C SER A 47 14.78 -0.60 -6.96
N HIS A 48 14.25 -0.03 -5.86
CA HIS A 48 14.81 -0.14 -4.51
C HIS A 48 13.68 -0.03 -3.46
N GLY A 49 14.04 0.03 -2.18
CA GLY A 49 13.09 0.41 -1.13
C GLY A 49 12.18 -0.74 -0.69
N VAL A 50 11.00 -0.35 -0.19
CA VAL A 50 10.00 -1.27 0.35
C VAL A 50 8.65 -0.99 -0.30
N VAL A 51 8.05 -2.03 -0.86
CA VAL A 51 6.66 -1.99 -1.33
C VAL A 51 5.75 -2.42 -0.18
N TYR A 52 4.79 -1.56 0.17
CA TYR A 52 3.79 -1.84 1.18
C TYR A 52 2.41 -1.96 0.54
N ILE A 53 1.71 -3.06 0.85
CA ILE A 53 0.41 -3.40 0.26
C ILE A 53 -0.62 -3.59 1.38
N ASP A 54 -1.70 -2.82 1.35
CA ASP A 54 -2.85 -2.94 2.26
C ASP A 54 -4.14 -2.95 1.43
N PRO A 55 -4.50 -4.09 0.82
CA PRO A 55 -5.70 -4.19 0.00
C PRO A 55 -6.95 -4.03 0.85
N MET A 56 -8.01 -3.46 0.26
CA MET A 56 -9.28 -3.35 0.95
C MET A 56 -10.01 -4.69 0.95
N PHE A 57 -9.81 -5.49 2.00
CA PHE A 57 -10.49 -6.78 2.08
C PHE A 57 -11.98 -6.63 2.41
N PRO A 58 -12.87 -7.36 1.72
CA PRO A 58 -14.22 -7.60 2.22
C PRO A 58 -14.06 -8.32 3.56
N LYS A 59 -14.68 -7.76 4.60
CA LYS A 59 -14.57 -8.34 5.93
C LYS A 59 -15.86 -9.07 6.29
N ASP A 60 -15.73 -10.35 6.58
CA ASP A 60 -16.70 -11.05 7.43
C ASP A 60 -16.42 -10.67 8.88
N ARG A 61 -16.98 -9.53 9.32
CA ARG A 61 -16.96 -9.11 10.73
C ARG A 61 -18.33 -9.32 11.34
N LYS A 62 -18.36 -9.80 12.59
CA LYS A 62 -19.57 -9.91 13.41
C LYS A 62 -20.18 -8.55 13.78
N SER A 63 -19.39 -7.48 13.72
CA SER A 63 -19.84 -6.10 13.98
C SER A 63 -19.71 -5.24 12.73
N ALA A 64 -20.67 -4.34 12.55
CA ALA A 64 -20.68 -3.39 11.45
C ALA A 64 -19.40 -2.51 11.50
N PRO A 65 -18.75 -2.25 10.34
CA PRO A 65 -17.66 -1.29 10.28
C PRO A 65 -18.14 0.13 10.63
N SER A 66 -17.22 1.02 11.00
CA SER A 66 -17.57 2.45 11.18
C SER A 66 -18.16 3.03 9.88
N LEU A 67 -18.98 4.07 9.98
CA LEU A 67 -19.58 4.71 8.81
C LEU A 67 -18.52 5.14 7.79
N SER A 68 -17.40 5.70 8.24
CA SER A 68 -16.28 6.08 7.37
C SER A 68 -15.72 4.89 6.58
N MET A 69 -15.60 3.72 7.21
CA MET A 69 -15.17 2.50 6.54
C MET A 69 -16.23 1.96 5.58
N GLN A 70 -17.51 2.08 5.91
CA GLN A 70 -18.60 1.69 5.00
C GLN A 70 -18.61 2.56 3.73
N VAL A 71 -18.43 3.88 3.90
CA VAL A 71 -18.30 4.83 2.78
C VAL A 71 -17.08 4.46 1.92
N LEU A 72 -15.93 4.21 2.53
CA LEU A 72 -14.72 3.84 1.79
C LEU A 72 -14.88 2.50 1.04
N HIS A 73 -15.51 1.52 1.66
CA HIS A 73 -15.84 0.25 1.00
C HIS A 73 -16.80 0.43 -0.18
N THR A 74 -17.74 1.38 -0.09
CA THR A 74 -18.67 1.71 -1.19
C THR A 74 -17.96 2.41 -2.35
N LEU A 75 -16.95 3.23 -2.04
CA LEU A 75 -16.09 3.85 -3.06
C LEU A 75 -15.11 2.85 -3.69
N GLY A 76 -14.85 1.72 -3.03
CA GLY A 76 -14.05 0.62 -3.53
C GLY A 76 -14.70 -0.08 -4.71
N GLY A 77 -14.42 0.39 -5.92
CA GLY A 77 -14.82 -0.22 -7.18
C GLY A 77 -13.70 -1.03 -7.85
N ILE A 78 -14.11 -2.10 -8.55
CA ILE A 78 -13.34 -3.05 -9.38
C ILE A 78 -12.64 -4.16 -8.58
N ALA A 79 -12.88 -5.41 -9.01
CA ALA A 79 -12.20 -6.61 -8.53
C ALA A 79 -10.70 -6.37 -8.45
N GLU A 80 -10.17 -6.31 -7.24
CA GLU A 80 -8.74 -6.43 -7.03
C GLU A 80 -8.30 -7.73 -7.71
N LYS A 81 -7.11 -7.72 -8.30
CA LYS A 81 -6.42 -8.94 -8.72
C LYS A 81 -5.28 -9.16 -7.72
N PRO A 82 -5.57 -9.64 -6.48
CA PRO A 82 -4.57 -9.85 -5.44
C PRO A 82 -3.31 -10.54 -5.92
N GLU A 83 -3.48 -11.57 -6.76
CA GLU A 83 -2.41 -12.37 -7.35
C GLU A 83 -1.50 -11.50 -8.23
N ARG A 84 -2.06 -10.74 -9.17
CA ARG A 84 -1.26 -9.87 -10.05
C ARG A 84 -0.50 -8.81 -9.26
N LEU A 85 -1.12 -8.26 -8.21
CA LEU A 85 -0.52 -7.21 -7.40
C LEU A 85 0.67 -7.74 -6.60
N ILE A 86 0.52 -8.89 -5.91
CA ILE A 86 1.63 -9.47 -5.15
C ILE A 86 2.73 -9.96 -6.09
N ASP A 87 2.38 -10.54 -7.24
CA ASP A 87 3.37 -11.03 -8.21
C ASP A 87 4.20 -9.87 -8.76
N ALA A 88 3.56 -8.80 -9.22
CA ALA A 88 4.26 -7.62 -9.71
C ALA A 88 5.16 -7.01 -8.62
N ALA A 89 4.69 -6.97 -7.36
CA ALA A 89 5.49 -6.44 -6.26
C ALA A 89 6.73 -7.31 -5.96
N LEU A 90 6.58 -8.64 -6.01
CA LEU A 90 7.70 -9.58 -5.81
C LEU A 90 8.70 -9.54 -6.98
N ASP A 91 8.22 -9.33 -8.20
CA ASP A 91 9.05 -9.23 -9.40
C ASP A 91 9.77 -7.89 -9.51
N SER A 92 9.31 -6.85 -8.80
CA SER A 92 9.95 -5.54 -8.75
C SER A 92 11.37 -5.56 -8.16
N GLY A 93 12.09 -4.44 -8.29
CA GLY A 93 13.39 -4.22 -7.68
C GLY A 93 13.35 -3.92 -6.18
N ALA A 94 12.18 -3.95 -5.54
CA ALA A 94 12.04 -3.69 -4.11
C ALA A 94 12.91 -4.64 -3.28
N ALA A 95 13.59 -4.10 -2.25
CA ALA A 95 14.36 -4.91 -1.32
C ALA A 95 13.47 -5.80 -0.45
N ARG A 96 12.23 -5.36 -0.22
CA ARG A 96 11.22 -6.07 0.57
C ARG A 96 9.81 -5.70 0.12
N VAL A 97 8.93 -6.69 0.09
CA VAL A 97 7.48 -6.49 0.02
C VAL A 97 6.86 -6.78 1.39
N VAL A 98 5.95 -5.92 1.83
CA VAL A 98 5.22 -6.05 3.10
C VAL A 98 3.73 -6.00 2.80
N VAL A 99 3.00 -7.01 3.24
CA VAL A 99 1.54 -7.09 3.04
C VAL A 99 0.84 -7.06 4.38
N LYS A 100 -0.04 -6.09 4.60
CA LYS A 100 -0.90 -6.05 5.78
C LYS A 100 -2.11 -6.96 5.58
N ARG A 101 -2.40 -7.81 6.57
CA ARG A 101 -3.51 -8.77 6.55
C ARG A 101 -4.22 -8.86 7.90
N PRO A 102 -5.53 -9.12 7.95
CA PRO A 102 -6.16 -9.64 9.15
C PRO A 102 -5.52 -10.97 9.57
N ILE A 103 -5.40 -11.25 10.87
CA ILE A 103 -4.69 -12.45 11.40
C ILE A 103 -5.20 -13.77 10.81
N LYS A 104 -6.50 -13.87 10.50
CA LYS A 104 -7.14 -15.09 9.98
C LYS A 104 -7.32 -15.10 8.47
N ALA A 105 -6.96 -14.04 7.77
CA ALA A 105 -7.10 -14.01 6.31
C ALA A 105 -6.01 -14.89 5.68
N ASP A 106 -6.30 -15.48 4.53
CA ASP A 106 -5.30 -16.22 3.75
C ASP A 106 -4.13 -15.31 3.34
N PHE A 107 -3.08 -15.87 2.76
CA PHE A 107 -2.02 -15.05 2.19
C PHE A 107 -2.49 -14.39 0.89
N LEU A 108 -1.99 -13.18 0.62
CA LEU A 108 -2.33 -12.45 -0.60
C LEU A 108 -1.89 -13.25 -1.84
N GLY A 109 -2.83 -13.57 -2.72
CA GLY A 109 -2.55 -14.38 -3.91
C GLY A 109 -1.98 -15.77 -3.61
N GLY A 110 -2.20 -16.32 -2.41
CA GLY A 110 -1.65 -17.61 -2.00
C GLY A 110 -0.13 -17.64 -1.82
N ARG A 111 0.56 -16.50 -1.91
CA ARG A 111 2.02 -16.41 -1.73
C ARG A 111 2.38 -16.56 -0.26
N VAL A 112 3.20 -17.55 0.10
CA VAL A 112 3.63 -17.76 1.48
C VAL A 112 4.76 -16.78 1.83
N PRO A 113 4.64 -15.95 2.88
CA PRO A 113 5.72 -15.05 3.30
C PRO A 113 6.88 -15.80 3.95
N SER A 114 8.09 -15.21 3.91
CA SER A 114 9.26 -15.78 4.60
C SER A 114 9.16 -15.65 6.12
N SER A 115 8.49 -14.59 6.60
CA SER A 115 8.22 -14.37 8.02
C SER A 115 7.03 -13.45 8.20
N GLN A 116 6.54 -13.35 9.44
CA GLN A 116 5.37 -12.55 9.77
C GLN A 116 5.62 -11.75 11.04
N VAL A 117 5.09 -10.52 11.08
CA VAL A 117 4.99 -9.72 12.31
C VAL A 117 3.53 -9.67 12.72
N THR A 118 3.18 -10.34 13.82
CA THR A 118 1.79 -10.55 14.23
C THR A 118 1.41 -9.62 15.38
N GLY A 119 0.34 -8.82 15.19
CA GLY A 119 -0.29 -8.02 16.24
C GLY A 119 -1.52 -8.70 16.83
N LYS A 120 -2.43 -7.91 17.43
CA LYS A 120 -3.69 -8.42 18.03
C LYS A 120 -4.82 -8.66 17.03
N THR A 121 -4.90 -7.85 15.97
CA THR A 121 -5.99 -7.89 14.98
C THR A 121 -5.49 -7.98 13.54
N VAL A 122 -4.26 -7.53 13.30
CA VAL A 122 -3.58 -7.55 12.00
C VAL A 122 -2.22 -8.23 12.15
N ARG A 123 -1.72 -8.74 11.03
CA ARG A 123 -0.34 -9.20 10.85
C ARG A 123 0.25 -8.55 9.61
N PHE A 124 1.57 -8.55 9.53
CA PHE A 124 2.33 -8.12 8.36
C PHE A 124 3.10 -9.32 7.82
N ASP A 125 2.76 -9.73 6.60
CA ASP A 125 3.42 -10.81 5.87
C ASP A 125 4.66 -10.20 5.16
N LEU A 126 5.86 -10.75 5.41
CA LEU A 126 7.14 -10.20 4.94
C LEU A 126 7.76 -11.07 3.85
N TYR A 127 8.13 -10.43 2.73
CA TYR A 127 8.82 -11.05 1.59
C TYR A 127 10.14 -10.29 1.35
N PRO A 128 11.21 -10.59 2.10
CA PRO A 128 12.52 -9.98 1.88
C PRO A 128 13.20 -10.57 0.63
N ARG A 129 13.75 -9.71 -0.23
CA ARG A 129 14.57 -10.10 -1.39
C ARG A 129 16.06 -9.90 -1.13
N ARG A 130 16.41 -8.82 -0.43
CA ARG A 130 17.77 -8.52 0.03
C ARG A 130 17.76 -7.74 1.35
N LYS A 131 18.94 -7.52 1.94
CA LYS A 131 19.09 -6.63 3.09
C LYS A 131 18.80 -5.19 2.67
N LEU A 132 18.16 -4.43 3.57
CA LEU A 132 18.01 -2.99 3.41
C LEU A 132 19.37 -2.32 3.52
N THR A 133 19.55 -1.29 2.72
CA THR A 133 20.72 -0.43 2.62
C THR A 133 20.29 1.03 2.69
N ASP A 134 21.23 1.97 2.79
CA ASP A 134 20.90 3.40 2.81
C ASP A 134 20.22 3.85 1.52
N GLU A 135 20.53 3.22 0.38
CA GLU A 135 19.85 3.44 -0.91
C GLU A 135 18.33 3.24 -0.78
N ASP A 136 17.90 2.23 -0.01
CA ASP A 136 16.48 1.90 0.18
C ASP A 136 15.71 2.96 0.99
N ALA A 137 16.41 3.85 1.70
CA ALA A 137 15.82 4.95 2.44
C ALA A 137 15.64 6.23 1.60
N HIS A 138 16.24 6.29 0.40
CA HIS A 138 16.12 7.45 -0.47
C HIS A 138 14.68 7.58 -1.01
N PRO A 139 14.17 8.80 -1.22
CA PRO A 139 12.92 8.98 -1.94
C PRO A 139 13.00 8.39 -3.34
N HIS A 140 11.95 7.68 -3.75
CA HIS A 140 11.79 7.26 -5.13
C HIS A 140 11.69 8.49 -6.04
N GLN A 141 12.74 8.80 -6.78
CA GLN A 141 12.73 9.85 -7.80
C GLN A 141 12.21 9.27 -9.13
N GLY A 142 11.32 9.99 -9.81
CA GLY A 142 10.92 9.65 -11.19
C GLY A 142 9.84 8.56 -11.35
N LEU A 143 9.36 7.94 -10.28
CA LEU A 143 8.19 7.02 -10.32
C LEU A 143 6.87 7.71 -10.74
N ILE A 144 6.89 9.04 -10.76
CA ILE A 144 5.72 9.92 -10.92
C ILE A 144 5.76 10.68 -12.27
N ASN A 145 6.93 10.74 -12.92
CA ASN A 145 7.16 11.58 -14.11
C ASN A 145 7.47 10.77 -15.38
N GLY A 146 7.11 9.48 -15.40
CA GLY A 146 7.34 8.57 -16.53
C GLY A 146 6.09 8.35 -17.37
#